data_AF-A0A3P3RDK8-F1
#
_entry.id   AF-A0A3P3RDK8-F1
#
_cell.length_a   1.000
_cell.length_b   1.000
_cell.length_c   1.000
_cell.angle_alpha   90.00
_cell.angle_beta   90.00
_cell.angle_gamma   90.00
#
_symmetry.space_group_name_H-M   'P 1'
#
loop_
_entity.id
_entity.type
_entity.pdbx_description
1 polymer ?
#
loop_
_entity_poly.entity_id
_entity_poly.type
_entity_poly.pdbx_seq_one_letter_code
_entity_poly.pdbx_strand_id
1 'polypeptide(L)'
;MDPSVWHENEAFWDAFEDYVFSPAVIEKAPAQIEQVLSLLDLPDDWSWMENRWILVSDEEEREFTVSHRLYSAYELTTLSERVGFANVSVYGNLNGDPYDEDATRLVVVATA
;
A
#
# COMPACT_ATOMS: atom_id res chain seq x y z
N MET A 1 -8.82 3.97 28.18
CA MET A 1 -8.74 3.95 26.71
C MET A 1 -7.52 3.14 26.37
N ASP A 2 -7.67 2.14 25.51
CA ASP A 2 -6.53 1.45 24.92
C ASP A 2 -5.92 2.40 23.86
N PRO A 3 -4.67 2.85 24.01
CA PRO A 3 -4.02 3.72 23.05
C PRO A 3 -3.73 3.05 21.69
N SER A 4 -4.06 1.77 21.50
CA SER A 4 -3.81 1.04 20.24
C SER A 4 -4.75 1.40 19.08
N VAL A 5 -5.93 2.01 19.34
CA VAL A 5 -7.01 2.18 18.33
C VAL A 5 -7.33 3.65 17.99
N TRP A 6 -6.44 4.58 18.36
CA TRP A 6 -6.68 6.03 18.26
C TRP A 6 -7.02 6.52 16.84
N HIS A 7 -6.50 5.85 15.81
CA HIS A 7 -6.68 6.21 14.41
C HIS A 7 -8.08 5.85 13.87
N GLU A 8 -8.85 5.00 14.55
CA GLU A 8 -10.24 4.69 14.21
C GLU A 8 -11.26 5.58 14.94
N ASN A 9 -10.80 6.41 15.89
CA ASN A 9 -11.67 7.27 16.67
C ASN A 9 -11.92 8.60 15.94
N GLU A 10 -13.07 8.74 15.28
CA GLU A 10 -13.47 9.96 14.56
C GLU A 10 -13.42 11.22 15.44
N ALA A 11 -13.83 11.13 16.71
CA ALA A 11 -13.80 12.27 17.63
C ALA A 11 -12.39 12.73 18.00
N PHE A 12 -11.38 11.87 17.85
CA PHE A 12 -9.98 12.28 17.96
C PHE A 12 -9.57 13.14 16.76
N TRP A 13 -9.92 12.73 15.54
CA TRP A 13 -9.58 13.48 14.33
C TRP A 13 -10.25 14.85 14.31
N ASP A 14 -11.52 14.93 14.67
CA ASP A 14 -12.24 16.21 14.78
C ASP A 14 -11.58 17.16 15.79
N ALA A 15 -11.13 16.63 16.94
CA ALA A 15 -10.51 17.44 18.00
C ALA A 15 -9.10 17.92 17.65
N PHE A 16 -8.39 17.21 16.78
CA PHE A 16 -7.00 17.49 16.41
C PHE A 16 -6.82 17.93 14.95
N GLU A 17 -7.92 18.15 14.21
CA GLU A 17 -7.92 18.52 12.80
C GLU A 17 -6.99 19.72 12.55
N ASP A 18 -7.15 20.80 13.30
CA ASP A 18 -6.34 22.02 13.16
C ASP A 18 -4.86 21.83 13.48
N TYR A 19 -4.51 20.77 14.22
CA TYR A 19 -3.12 20.47 14.59
C TYR A 19 -2.46 19.50 13.61
N VAL A 20 -3.16 18.44 13.20
CA VAL A 20 -2.66 17.44 12.25
C VAL A 20 -2.74 17.97 10.81
N PHE A 21 -3.80 18.69 10.49
CA PHE A 21 -4.08 19.31 9.19
C PHE A 21 -4.11 20.83 9.28
N SER A 22 -3.12 21.42 9.96
CA SER A 22 -3.04 22.88 10.07
C SER A 22 -3.13 23.56 8.69
N PRO A 23 -3.72 24.76 8.56
CA PRO A 23 -3.85 25.46 7.29
C PRO A 23 -2.52 25.62 6.54
N ALA A 24 -1.42 25.77 7.27
CA ALA A 24 -0.07 25.86 6.70
C ALA A 24 0.45 24.54 6.11
N VAL A 25 -0.02 23.39 6.61
CA VAL A 25 0.25 22.06 6.03
C VAL A 25 -0.63 21.83 4.80
N ILE A 26 -1.92 22.19 4.88
CA ILE A 26 -2.85 22.09 3.74
C ILE A 26 -2.40 22.96 2.57
N GLU A 27 -1.93 24.19 2.83
CA GLU A 27 -1.40 25.10 1.79
C GLU A 27 -0.23 24.47 1.01
N LYS A 28 0.60 23.67 1.69
CA LYS A 28 1.76 22.99 1.10
C LYS A 28 1.41 21.68 0.43
N ALA A 29 0.26 21.09 0.75
CA ALA A 29 -0.12 19.76 0.30
C ALA A 29 -0.07 19.60 -1.23
N PRO A 30 -0.56 20.55 -2.06
CA PRO A 30 -0.46 20.40 -3.51
C PRO A 30 0.98 20.26 -4.00
N ALA A 31 1.90 21.11 -3.52
CA ALA A 31 3.30 21.05 -3.91
C ALA A 31 4.01 19.78 -3.39
N GLN A 32 3.62 19.28 -2.22
CA GLN A 32 4.15 18.03 -1.66
C GLN A 32 3.62 16.80 -2.42
N ILE A 33 2.36 16.82 -2.84
CA ILE A 33 1.77 15.76 -3.69
C ILE A 33 2.56 15.66 -5.00
N GLU A 34 2.84 16.79 -5.66
CA GLU A 34 3.66 16.80 -6.89
C GLU A 34 5.07 16.21 -6.67
N GLN A 35 5.70 16.50 -5.53
CA GLN A 35 6.99 15.91 -5.17
C GLN A 35 6.89 14.40 -4.97
N VAL A 36 5.85 13.92 -4.30
CA VAL A 36 5.61 12.49 -4.11
C VAL A 36 5.35 11.80 -5.45
N LEU A 37 4.52 12.38 -6.31
CA LEU A 37 4.25 11.85 -7.66
C LEU A 37 5.53 11.76 -8.50
N SER A 38 6.38 12.79 -8.45
CA SER A 38 7.67 12.79 -9.13
C SER A 38 8.65 11.71 -8.61
N LEU A 39 8.54 11.30 -7.35
CA LEU A 39 9.38 10.24 -6.78
C LEU A 39 8.91 8.82 -7.16
N LEU A 40 7.62 8.68 -7.49
CA LEU A 40 6.98 7.39 -7.75
C LEU A 40 6.90 7.02 -9.25
N ASP A 41 7.27 7.97 -10.14
CA ASP A 41 7.26 7.84 -11.60
C ASP A 41 6.08 6.98 -12.10
N LEU A 42 4.88 7.49 -11.83
CA LEU A 42 3.63 6.81 -12.14
C LEU A 42 3.25 7.07 -13.61
N PRO A 43 2.96 6.03 -14.42
CA PRO A 43 2.39 6.20 -15.74
C PRO A 43 0.98 6.77 -15.64
N ASP A 44 0.51 7.42 -16.71
CA ASP A 44 -0.81 8.08 -16.78
C ASP A 44 -1.99 7.17 -16.46
N ASP A 45 -1.83 5.86 -16.65
CA ASP A 45 -2.85 4.85 -16.39
C ASP A 45 -2.80 4.25 -14.98
N TRP A 46 -1.86 4.71 -14.14
CA TRP A 46 -1.66 4.30 -12.75
C TRP A 46 -1.43 2.78 -12.59
N SER A 47 -1.07 2.10 -13.67
CA SER A 47 -1.02 0.64 -13.70
C SER A 47 0.30 0.08 -13.15
N TRP A 48 1.35 0.90 -13.05
CA TRP A 48 2.65 0.50 -12.55
C TRP A 48 3.24 1.61 -11.69
N MET A 49 4.14 1.24 -10.78
CA MET A 49 4.92 2.20 -10.00
C MET A 49 6.38 1.87 -10.17
N GLU A 50 7.14 2.86 -10.65
CA GLU A 50 8.58 2.80 -10.82
C GLU A 50 9.24 3.51 -9.63
N ASN A 51 9.74 2.73 -8.67
CA ASN A 51 10.30 3.29 -7.44
C ASN A 51 11.82 3.11 -7.38
N ARG A 52 12.52 4.18 -7.00
CA ARG A 52 13.96 4.19 -6.79
C ARG A 52 14.28 4.18 -5.30
N TRP A 53 14.89 3.10 -4.84
CA TRP A 53 15.28 2.88 -3.46
C TRP A 53 16.78 3.11 -3.29
N ILE A 54 17.14 4.07 -2.45
CA ILE A 54 18.54 4.31 -2.07
C ILE A 54 18.70 3.86 -0.62
N LEU A 55 19.37 2.73 -0.41
CA LEU A 55 19.74 2.22 0.89
C LEU A 55 21.06 2.87 1.32
N VAL A 56 20.99 3.77 2.28
CA VAL A 56 22.16 4.41 2.88
C VAL A 56 22.49 3.71 4.20
N SER A 57 23.70 3.19 4.32
CA SER A 57 24.29 2.64 5.54
C SER A 57 25.64 3.30 5.82
N ASP A 58 26.19 3.12 7.02
CA ASP A 58 27.47 3.73 7.40
C ASP A 58 28.65 3.31 6.50
N GLU A 59 28.56 2.14 5.85
CA GLU A 59 29.63 1.55 5.04
C GLU A 59 29.33 1.56 3.53
N GLU A 60 28.07 1.72 3.12
CA GLU A 60 27.68 1.60 1.72
C GLU A 60 26.38 2.33 1.39
N GLU A 61 26.34 2.92 0.20
CA GLU A 61 25.13 3.38 -0.48
C GLU A 61 24.81 2.43 -1.62
N ARG A 62 23.59 1.85 -1.62
CA ARG A 62 23.09 0.99 -2.69
C ARG A 62 21.81 1.56 -3.29
N GLU A 63 21.77 1.65 -4.60
CA GLU A 63 20.59 2.10 -5.35
C GLU A 63 19.94 0.90 -6.06
N PHE A 64 18.62 0.79 -5.94
CA PHE A 64 17.79 -0.20 -6.61
C PHE A 64 16.62 0.51 -7.27
N THR A 65 16.29 0.12 -8.50
CA THR A 65 15.02 0.49 -9.13
C THR A 65 14.11 -0.72 -9.10
N VAL A 66 12.88 -0.54 -8.63
CA VAL A 66 11.91 -1.62 -8.55
C VAL A 66 10.57 -1.18 -9.13
N SER A 67 10.14 -1.93 -10.12
CA SER A 67 8.87 -1.77 -10.83
C SER A 67 7.85 -2.74 -10.24
N HIS A 68 6.72 -2.24 -9.75
CA HIS A 68 5.69 -3.10 -9.17
C HIS A 68 4.29 -2.57 -9.43
N ARG A 69 3.33 -3.50 -9.42
CA ARG A 69 1.91 -3.20 -9.38
C ARG A 69 1.33 -3.82 -8.11
N LEU A 70 0.61 -3.01 -7.34
CA LEU A 70 -0.08 -3.48 -6.15
C LEU A 70 -1.46 -3.99 -6.54
N TYR A 71 -1.80 -5.15 -5.99
CA TYR A 71 -3.13 -5.72 -6.09
C TYR A 71 -3.57 -6.17 -4.71
N SER A 72 -4.81 -5.87 -4.38
CA SER A 72 -5.50 -6.46 -3.24
C SER A 72 -5.85 -7.93 -3.51
N ALA A 73 -6.12 -8.68 -2.44
CA ALA A 73 -6.69 -10.03 -2.54
C ALA A 73 -7.97 -10.07 -3.40
N TYR A 74 -8.81 -9.04 -3.27
CA TYR A 74 -10.06 -8.91 -4.01
C TYR A 74 -9.83 -8.78 -5.52
N GLU A 75 -8.88 -7.93 -5.93
CA GLU A 75 -8.57 -7.73 -7.34
C GLU A 75 -7.98 -8.99 -7.98
N LEU A 76 -7.01 -9.64 -7.32
CA LEU A 76 -6.43 -10.87 -7.85
C LEU A 76 -7.49 -11.97 -7.97
N THR A 77 -8.35 -12.13 -6.97
CA THR A 77 -9.45 -13.11 -6.99
C THR A 77 -10.39 -12.86 -8.18
N THR A 78 -10.84 -11.61 -8.32
CA THR A 78 -11.73 -11.19 -9.41
C THR A 78 -11.09 -11.40 -10.77
N LEU A 79 -9.80 -11.07 -10.93
CA LEU A 79 -9.07 -11.26 -12.18
C LEU A 79 -8.90 -12.75 -12.53
N SER A 80 -8.58 -13.59 -11.55
CA SER A 80 -8.50 -15.05 -11.73
C SER A 80 -9.82 -15.64 -12.20
N GLU A 81 -10.92 -15.28 -11.56
CA GLU A 81 -12.27 -15.75 -11.96
C GLU A 81 -12.65 -15.26 -13.36
N ARG A 82 -12.36 -14.00 -13.69
CA ARG A 82 -12.68 -13.41 -15.00
C ARG A 82 -11.99 -14.10 -16.17
N VAL A 83 -10.81 -14.68 -15.96
CA VAL A 83 -10.08 -15.42 -17.01
C VAL A 83 -10.37 -16.92 -17.01
N GLY A 84 -11.30 -17.38 -16.17
CA GLY A 84 -11.84 -18.74 -16.18
C GLY A 84 -11.26 -19.69 -15.13
N PHE A 85 -10.39 -19.22 -14.23
CA PHE A 85 -10.00 -20.05 -13.08
C PHE A 85 -11.18 -20.20 -12.11
N ALA A 86 -11.26 -21.35 -11.47
CA ALA A 86 -12.27 -21.68 -10.46
C ALA A 86 -11.61 -22.02 -9.11
N ASN A 87 -12.43 -22.12 -8.05
CA ASN A 87 -11.99 -22.45 -6.69
C ASN A 87 -10.86 -21.54 -6.17
N VAL A 88 -10.97 -20.24 -6.44
CA VAL A 88 -9.95 -19.27 -6.03
C VAL A 88 -9.97 -19.14 -4.50
N SER A 89 -8.83 -19.40 -3.87
CA SER A 89 -8.63 -19.30 -2.42
C SER A 89 -7.47 -18.37 -2.12
N VAL A 90 -7.56 -17.63 -1.03
CA VAL A 90 -6.58 -16.63 -0.61
C VAL A 90 -6.01 -16.99 0.76
N TYR A 91 -4.68 -16.90 0.91
CA TYR A 91 -3.95 -17.24 2.12
C TYR A 91 -2.89 -16.18 2.48
N GLY A 92 -2.61 -16.05 3.78
CA GLY A 92 -1.63 -15.12 4.34
C GLY A 92 -0.19 -15.62 4.35
N ASN A 93 0.02 -16.89 4.01
CA ASN A 93 1.35 -17.50 3.87
C ASN A 93 1.33 -18.80 3.04
N LEU A 94 2.49 -19.43 2.89
CA LEU A 94 2.66 -20.68 2.13
C LEU A 94 2.17 -21.94 2.88
N ASN A 95 1.84 -21.83 4.16
CA ASN A 95 1.28 -22.93 4.96
C ASN A 95 -0.25 -23.01 4.83
N GLY A 96 -0.88 -21.99 4.22
CA GLY A 96 -2.33 -21.93 4.04
C GLY A 96 -3.07 -21.25 5.19
N ASP A 97 -2.38 -20.45 6.00
CA ASP A 97 -3.06 -19.65 7.04
C ASP A 97 -3.94 -18.55 6.42
N PRO A 98 -4.95 -18.04 7.14
CA PRO A 98 -5.82 -16.97 6.65
C PRO A 98 -5.05 -15.73 6.19
N TYR A 99 -5.63 -14.98 5.24
CA TYR A 99 -5.15 -13.65 4.87
C TYR A 99 -5.85 -12.60 5.74
N ASP A 100 -5.19 -12.17 6.80
CA ASP A 100 -5.66 -11.21 7.81
C ASP A 100 -4.58 -10.13 8.09
N GLU A 101 -4.76 -9.32 9.14
CA GLU A 101 -3.85 -8.24 9.53
C GLU A 101 -2.44 -8.72 9.93
N ASP A 102 -2.30 -9.99 10.32
CA ASP A 102 -1.01 -10.61 10.70
C ASP A 102 -0.31 -11.29 9.51
N ALA A 103 -0.95 -11.29 8.33
CA ALA A 103 -0.41 -11.92 7.13
C ALA A 103 0.89 -11.26 6.65
N THR A 104 1.91 -12.09 6.39
CA THR A 104 3.21 -11.61 5.90
C THR A 104 3.29 -11.57 4.37
N ARG A 105 2.32 -12.17 3.68
CA ARG A 105 2.24 -12.23 2.21
C ARG A 105 0.82 -12.55 1.74
N LEU A 106 0.54 -12.23 0.48
CA LEU A 106 -0.69 -12.63 -0.22
C LEU A 106 -0.39 -13.84 -1.11
N VAL A 107 -1.11 -14.95 -0.91
CA VAL A 107 -1.01 -16.17 -1.74
C VAL A 107 -2.38 -16.48 -2.31
N VAL A 108 -2.49 -16.57 -3.64
CA VAL A 108 -3.73 -16.94 -4.34
C VAL A 108 -3.54 -18.29 -5.01
N VAL A 109 -4.44 -19.23 -4.75
CA VAL A 109 -4.46 -20.57 -5.34
C VAL A 109 -5.77 -20.74 -6.10
N ALA A 110 -5.69 -21.23 -7.34
CA ALA A 110 -6.85 -21.46 -8.17
C ALA A 110 -6.66 -22.69 -9.08
N THR A 111 -7.76 -23.27 -9.55
CA THR A 111 -7.77 -24.41 -10.47
C THR A 111 -8.22 -23.98 -11.86
N ALA A 112 -7.57 -24.48 -12.91
CA ALA A 112 -7.91 -24.24 -14.31
C ALA A 112 -8.88 -25.28 -14.87
#